data_AF-A0A267FK17-F1
#
_entry.id   AF-A0A267FK17-F1
#
_cell.length_a   1.000
_cell.length_b   1.000
_cell.length_c   1.000
_cell.angle_alpha   90.00
_cell.angle_beta   90.00
_cell.angle_gamma   90.00
#
_symmetry.space_group_name_H-M   'P 1'
#
loop_
_entity.id
_entity.type
_entity.pdbx_description
1 polymer ?
#
loop_
_entity_poly.entity_id
_entity_poly.type
_entity_poly.pdbx_seq_one_letter_code
_entity_poly.pdbx_strand_id
1 'polypeptide(L)'
;MGMLGLEQLLFLASRYPSQAAAVLSQSQHPVSGFPFAVAGINIGHLVWRLLAARKFRKHFYNLGSYELDDLHRLFCCLFLRFADFWQRQGASVMEFNSVKAKFKRLIKTEAARSDCLFRAPEESSETG
;
A
#
# COMPACT_ATOMS: atom_id res chain seq x y z
N MET A 1 -0.14 12.25 9.88
CA MET A 1 0.88 11.24 9.51
C MET A 1 2.19 11.95 9.36
N GLY A 2 3.09 11.78 10.33
CA GLY A 2 4.44 12.36 10.31
C GLY A 2 5.47 11.25 10.07
N MET A 3 6.33 11.00 11.05
CA MET A 3 7.45 10.04 11.02
C MET A 3 7.06 8.63 10.55
N LEU A 4 5.90 8.10 10.98
CA LEU A 4 5.42 6.78 10.54
C LEU A 4 5.33 6.63 9.01
N GLY A 5 4.89 7.67 8.30
CA GLY A 5 4.81 7.63 6.84
C GLY A 5 6.18 7.59 6.17
N LEU A 6 7.19 8.20 6.80
CA LEU A 6 8.57 8.14 6.36
C LEU A 6 9.19 6.76 6.63
N GLU A 7 8.98 6.22 7.83
CA GLU A 7 9.43 4.86 8.20
C GLU A 7 8.84 3.80 7.28
N GLN A 8 7.57 3.95 6.90
CA GLN A 8 6.90 3.10 5.92
C GLN A 8 7.55 3.16 4.53
N LEU A 9 7.90 4.35 4.05
CA LEU A 9 8.62 4.52 2.78
C LEU A 9 10.05 3.96 2.85
N LEU A 10 10.73 4.16 3.99
CA LEU A 10 12.05 3.60 4.22
C LEU A 10 12.00 2.07 4.24
N PHE A 11 11.04 1.49 4.94
CA PHE A 11 10.83 0.04 4.99
C PHE A 11 10.60 -0.52 3.58
N LEU A 12 9.78 0.14 2.76
CA LEU A 12 9.58 -0.25 1.36
C LEU A 12 10.89 -0.23 0.57
N ALA A 13 11.66 0.85 0.67
CA ALA A 13 12.92 1.00 -0.06
C ALA A 13 13.98 -0.02 0.39
N SER A 14 14.02 -0.36 1.70
CA SER A 14 14.98 -1.30 2.26
C SER A 14 14.60 -2.77 2.04
N ARG A 15 13.32 -3.12 2.12
CA ARG A 15 12.85 -4.52 2.04
C ARG A 15 12.41 -4.93 0.65
N TYR A 16 11.96 -3.98 -0.18
CA TYR A 16 11.45 -4.22 -1.52
C TYR A 16 12.09 -3.23 -2.53
N PRO A 17 13.43 -3.18 -2.64
CA PRO A 17 14.13 -2.15 -3.42
C PRO A 17 13.75 -2.17 -4.91
N SER A 18 13.59 -3.35 -5.51
CA SER A 18 13.20 -3.49 -6.92
C SER A 18 11.79 -2.96 -7.17
N GLN A 19 10.85 -3.26 -6.27
CA GLN A 19 9.47 -2.80 -6.36
C GLN A 19 9.40 -1.29 -6.07
N ALA A 20 10.17 -0.79 -5.11
CA ALA A 20 10.27 0.65 -4.83
C ALA A 20 10.80 1.43 -6.04
N ALA A 21 11.85 0.92 -6.69
CA ALA A 21 12.40 1.50 -7.91
C ALA A 21 11.39 1.46 -9.07
N ALA A 22 10.65 0.35 -9.22
CA ALA A 22 9.61 0.25 -10.23
C ALA A 22 8.50 1.28 -10.02
N VAL A 23 7.98 1.41 -8.79
CA VAL A 23 6.95 2.41 -8.46
C VAL A 23 7.49 3.84 -8.60
N LEU A 24 8.76 4.08 -8.24
CA LEU A 24 9.38 5.40 -8.45
C LEU A 24 9.44 5.74 -9.94
N SER A 25 9.87 4.81 -10.79
CA SER A 25 9.89 5.00 -12.24
C SER A 25 8.49 5.27 -12.80
N GLN A 26 7.47 4.49 -12.39
CA GLN A 26 6.08 4.71 -12.77
C GLN A 26 5.57 6.11 -12.34
N SER A 27 5.95 6.54 -11.13
CA SER A 27 5.53 7.82 -10.56
C SER A 27 6.07 9.03 -11.34
N GLN A 28 7.18 8.86 -12.05
CA GLN A 28 7.84 9.89 -12.88
C GLN A 28 7.28 9.96 -14.31
N HIS A 29 6.26 9.17 -14.64
CA HIS A 29 5.68 9.17 -15.98
C HIS A 29 5.11 10.57 -16.34
N PRO A 30 5.36 11.09 -17.56
CA PRO A 30 5.07 12.49 -17.91
C PRO A 30 3.59 12.86 -17.89
N VAL A 31 2.70 11.90 -18.18
CA VAL A 31 1.24 12.15 -18.27
C VAL A 31 0.48 11.60 -17.05
N SER A 32 0.70 10.34 -16.71
CA SER A 32 0.05 9.63 -15.59
C SER A 32 0.94 9.47 -14.35
N GLY A 33 1.94 10.32 -14.17
CA GLY A 33 2.78 10.30 -12.97
C GLY A 33 2.01 10.69 -11.71
N PHE A 34 2.61 10.43 -10.55
CA PHE A 34 2.10 10.88 -9.26
C PHE A 34 3.25 11.22 -8.32
N PRO A 35 3.07 12.13 -7.34
CA PRO A 35 4.14 12.46 -6.41
C PRO A 35 4.40 11.29 -5.46
N PHE A 36 5.46 10.49 -5.70
CA PHE A 36 5.77 9.24 -5.00
C PHE A 36 5.63 9.32 -3.47
N ALA A 37 6.39 10.21 -2.82
CA ALA A 37 6.41 10.31 -1.37
C ALA A 37 5.08 10.82 -0.79
N VAL A 38 4.46 11.81 -1.43
CA VAL A 38 3.17 12.36 -1.00
C VAL A 38 2.05 11.33 -1.14
N ALA A 39 2.06 10.55 -2.23
CA ALA A 39 1.14 9.45 -2.45
C ALA A 39 1.36 8.34 -1.42
N GLY A 40 2.61 7.94 -1.18
CA GLY A 40 2.98 6.97 -0.15
C GLY A 40 2.47 7.38 1.23
N ILE A 41 2.73 8.61 1.67
CA ILE A 41 2.22 9.11 2.96
C ILE A 41 0.69 9.13 3.00
N ASN A 42 0.02 9.48 1.90
CA ASN A 42 -1.44 9.43 1.80
C ASN A 42 -2.00 8.01 1.92
N ILE A 43 -1.34 7.03 1.29
CA ILE A 43 -1.72 5.62 1.38
C ILE A 43 -1.42 5.08 2.77
N GLY A 44 -0.29 5.40 3.38
CA GLY A 44 0.01 5.09 4.79
C GLY A 44 -1.05 5.62 5.74
N HIS A 45 -1.48 6.87 5.55
CA HIS A 45 -2.60 7.44 6.29
C HIS A 45 -3.91 6.66 6.08
N LEU A 46 -4.19 6.21 4.85
CA LEU A 46 -5.36 5.41 4.55
C LEU A 46 -5.30 4.05 5.28
N VAL A 47 -4.16 3.36 5.25
CA VAL A 47 -3.96 2.09 5.95
C VAL A 47 -4.23 2.26 7.43
N TRP A 48 -3.63 3.27 8.06
CA TRP A 48 -3.86 3.57 9.47
C TRP A 48 -5.33 3.86 9.78
N ARG A 49 -6.02 4.69 8.97
CA ARG A 49 -7.44 5.00 9.20
C ARG A 49 -8.33 3.76 9.10
N LEU A 50 -8.01 2.84 8.19
CA LEU A 50 -8.74 1.58 8.05
C LEU A 50 -8.43 0.63 9.21
N LEU A 51 -7.19 0.63 9.70
CA LEU A 51 -6.77 -0.11 10.88
C LEU A 51 -7.50 0.37 12.14
N ALA A 52 -7.49 1.68 12.41
CA ALA A 52 -8.20 2.30 13.53
C ALA A 52 -9.72 2.02 13.49
N ALA A 53 -10.29 1.93 12.28
CA ALA A 53 -11.68 1.53 12.06
C ALA A 53 -11.91 0.00 12.08
N ARG A 54 -10.92 -0.77 12.54
CA ARG A 54 -10.91 -2.25 12.68
C ARG A 54 -11.21 -3.01 11.38
N LYS A 55 -10.92 -2.42 10.21
CA LYS A 55 -11.21 -3.05 8.92
C LYS A 55 -10.24 -4.17 8.56
N PHE A 56 -9.03 -4.17 9.11
CA PHE A 56 -8.03 -5.21 8.87
C PHE A 56 -8.01 -6.32 9.94
N ARG A 57 -8.99 -6.40 10.85
CA ARG A 57 -8.98 -7.41 11.94
C ARG A 57 -8.87 -8.85 11.40
N LYS A 58 -9.58 -9.15 10.31
CA LYS A 58 -9.56 -10.47 9.67
C LYS A 58 -8.20 -10.77 9.03
N HIS A 59 -7.59 -9.76 8.41
CA HIS A 59 -6.26 -9.88 7.82
C HIS A 59 -5.22 -10.29 8.86
N PHE A 60 -5.13 -9.59 9.99
CA PHE A 60 -4.16 -9.92 11.04
C PHE A 60 -4.51 -11.22 11.78
N TYR A 61 -5.80 -11.53 11.93
CA TYR A 61 -6.22 -12.84 12.44
C TYR A 61 -5.73 -13.99 11.54
N ASN A 62 -5.90 -13.86 10.22
CA ASN A 62 -5.46 -14.86 9.25
C ASN A 62 -3.94 -14.89 9.09
N LEU A 63 -3.25 -13.77 9.34
CA LEU A 63 -1.79 -13.69 9.36
C LEU A 63 -1.20 -14.41 10.58
N GLY A 64 -1.91 -14.39 11.72
CA GLY A 64 -1.43 -14.97 12.98
C GLY A 64 -0.47 -14.08 13.77
N SER A 65 -0.21 -12.86 13.30
CA SER A 65 0.68 -11.87 13.92
C SER A 65 0.07 -10.46 13.85
N TYR A 66 0.45 -9.60 14.79
CA TYR A 66 0.06 -8.18 14.86
C TYR A 66 1.24 -7.33 15.33
N GLU A 67 2.35 -7.41 14.61
CA GLU A 67 3.55 -6.63 14.89
C GLU A 67 3.64 -5.36 14.04
N LEU A 68 4.54 -4.46 14.41
CA LEU A 68 4.77 -3.22 13.65
C LEU A 68 5.26 -3.53 12.23
N ASP A 69 6.10 -4.54 12.06
CA ASP A 69 6.56 -4.99 10.74
C ASP A 69 5.40 -5.47 9.85
N ASP A 70 4.39 -6.14 10.41
CA ASP A 70 3.20 -6.56 9.67
C ASP A 70 2.41 -5.34 9.15
N LEU A 71 2.37 -4.25 9.93
CA LEU A 71 1.78 -2.99 9.50
C LEU A 71 2.60 -2.36 8.35
N HIS A 72 3.92 -2.40 8.42
CA HIS A 72 4.78 -1.92 7.34
C HIS A 72 4.63 -2.77 6.07
N ARG A 73 4.53 -4.10 6.19
CA ARG A 73 4.27 -5.02 5.07
C ARG A 73 2.90 -4.79 4.45
N LEU A 74 1.86 -4.59 5.27
CA LEU A 74 0.51 -4.23 4.80
C LEU A 74 0.55 -2.90 4.04
N PHE A 75 1.27 -1.91 4.54
CA PHE A 75 1.49 -0.66 3.81
C PHE A 75 2.15 -0.91 2.45
N CYS A 76 3.26 -1.66 2.41
CA CYS A 76 3.99 -1.94 1.18
C CYS A 76 3.07 -2.62 0.16
N CYS A 77 2.36 -3.68 0.57
CA CYS A 77 1.39 -4.38 -0.29
C CYS A 77 0.37 -3.40 -0.88
N LEU A 78 -0.25 -2.57 -0.06
CA LEU A 78 -1.29 -1.65 -0.50
C LEU A 78 -0.75 -0.50 -1.36
N PHE A 79 0.48 -0.04 -1.11
CA PHE A 79 1.09 1.02 -1.91
C PHE A 79 1.53 0.52 -3.29
N LEU A 80 2.13 -0.68 -3.37
CA LEU A 80 2.45 -1.32 -4.66
C LEU A 80 1.18 -1.54 -5.49
N ARG A 81 0.13 -2.09 -4.86
CA ARG A 81 -1.18 -2.27 -5.52
C ARG A 81 -1.82 -0.95 -5.93
N PHE A 82 -1.61 0.12 -5.17
CA PHE A 82 -2.09 1.45 -5.54
C PHE A 82 -1.39 1.96 -6.80
N ALA A 83 -0.08 1.77 -6.91
CA ALA A 83 0.69 2.18 -8.10
C ALA A 83 0.19 1.46 -9.36
N ASP A 84 -0.01 0.13 -9.29
CA ASP A 84 -0.59 -0.64 -10.39
C ASP A 84 -2.02 -0.19 -10.72
N PHE A 85 -2.83 0.05 -9.69
CA PHE A 85 -4.20 0.55 -9.86
C PHE A 85 -4.22 1.92 -10.53
N TRP A 86 -3.32 2.82 -10.13
CA TRP A 86 -3.17 4.15 -10.69
C TRP A 86 -2.87 4.11 -12.19
N GLN A 87 -1.89 3.29 -12.59
CA GLN A 87 -1.48 3.17 -13.99
C GLN A 87 -2.62 2.69 -14.88
N ARG A 88 -3.45 1.76 -14.40
CA ARG A 88 -4.63 1.26 -15.13
C ARG A 88 -5.75 2.30 -15.28
N GLN A 89 -5.80 3.31 -14.42
CA GLN A 89 -6.81 4.38 -14.55
C GLN A 89 -6.42 5.42 -15.62
N GLY A 90 -5.16 5.48 -16.04
CA GLY A 90 -4.67 6.55 -16.93
C GLY A 90 -4.87 7.95 -16.33
N ALA A 91 -4.92 8.05 -15.00
CA ALA A 91 -5.32 9.24 -14.29
C ALA A 91 -4.20 10.28 -14.20
N SER A 92 -4.58 11.55 -14.17
CA SER A 92 -3.68 12.66 -13.88
C SER A 92 -3.60 12.94 -12.37
N VAL A 93 -2.57 13.68 -11.95
CA VAL A 93 -2.40 14.11 -10.53
C VAL A 93 -3.64 14.83 -9.99
N MET A 94 -4.37 15.57 -10.83
CA MET A 94 -5.60 16.28 -10.43
C MET A 94 -6.71 15.33 -9.96
N GLU A 95 -6.72 14.10 -10.48
CA GLU A 95 -7.72 13.09 -10.14
C GLU A 95 -7.34 12.26 -8.92
N PHE A 96 -6.23 12.60 -8.25
CA PHE A 96 -5.66 11.78 -7.19
C PHE A 96 -6.65 11.41 -6.10
N ASN A 97 -7.45 12.37 -5.65
CA ASN A 97 -8.45 12.12 -4.61
C ASN A 97 -9.58 11.20 -5.07
N SER A 98 -9.99 11.29 -6.34
CA SER A 98 -11.00 10.42 -6.94
C SER A 98 -10.49 8.98 -7.04
N VAL A 99 -9.28 8.80 -7.57
CA VAL A 99 -8.63 7.48 -7.69
C VAL A 99 -8.37 6.88 -6.32
N LYS A 100 -7.87 7.66 -5.36
CA LYS A 100 -7.70 7.23 -3.96
C LYS A 100 -9.01 6.80 -3.32
N ALA A 101 -10.12 7.50 -3.59
CA ALA A 101 -11.43 7.13 -3.07
C ALA A 101 -11.93 5.80 -3.68
N LYS A 102 -11.72 5.58 -4.99
CA LYS A 102 -12.00 4.29 -5.65
C LYS A 102 -11.18 3.16 -5.02
N PHE A 103 -9.86 3.37 -4.87
CA PHE A 103 -8.96 2.41 -4.26
C PHE A 103 -9.35 2.08 -2.81
N LYS A 104 -9.69 3.09 -2.01
CA LYS A 104 -10.21 2.90 -0.64
C LYS A 104 -11.46 2.01 -0.60
N ARG A 105 -12.39 2.18 -1.54
CA ARG A 105 -13.59 1.32 -1.61
C ARG A 105 -13.21 -0.13 -1.91
N LEU A 106 -12.33 -0.33 -2.90
CA LEU A 106 -11.81 -1.66 -3.25
C LEU A 106 -11.19 -2.36 -2.03
N ILE A 107 -10.24 -1.70 -1.34
CA ILE A 107 -9.58 -2.28 -0.17
C ILE A 107 -10.57 -2.59 0.95
N LYS A 108 -11.55 -1.71 1.20
CA LYS A 108 -12.60 -1.98 2.20
C LYS A 108 -13.42 -3.23 1.88
N THR A 109 -13.79 -3.41 0.61
CA THR A 109 -14.55 -4.57 0.16
C THR A 109 -13.73 -5.85 0.35
N GLU A 110 -12.45 -5.83 -0.02
CA GLU A 110 -11.56 -6.98 0.17
C GLU A 110 -11.32 -7.29 1.65
N ALA A 111 -11.07 -6.28 2.49
CA ALA A 111 -10.89 -6.44 3.93
C ALA A 111 -12.12 -7.02 4.66
N ALA A 112 -13.31 -6.88 4.07
CA ALA A 112 -14.53 -7.45 4.64
C ALA A 112 -14.63 -8.97 4.43
N ARG A 113 -13.88 -9.54 3.47
CA ARG A 113 -13.91 -10.97 3.19
C ARG A 113 -13.29 -11.78 4.33
N SER A 114 -13.76 -13.01 4.51
CA SER A 114 -13.29 -13.90 5.59
C SER A 114 -11.90 -14.48 5.31
N ASP A 115 -11.56 -14.67 4.03
CA ASP A 115 -10.27 -15.15 3.51
C ASP A 115 -9.26 -14.00 3.28
N CYS A 116 -9.52 -12.81 3.81
CA CYS A 116 -8.71 -11.63 3.51
C CYS A 116 -7.26 -11.79 4.01
N LEU A 117 -6.31 -11.70 3.09
CA LEU A 117 -4.87 -11.66 3.37
C LEU A 117 -4.16 -10.78 2.33
N PHE A 118 -3.56 -9.67 2.78
CA PHE A 118 -2.78 -8.78 1.94
C PHE A 118 -1.29 -9.14 2.08
N ARG A 119 -0.61 -9.48 0.98
CA ARG A 119 0.84 -9.79 0.96
C ARG A 119 1.54 -8.99 -0.13
N ALA A 120 2.72 -8.49 0.17
CA ALA A 120 3.61 -7.90 -0.83
C ALA A 120 4.27 -9.02 -1.67
N PRO A 121 4.67 -8.76 -2.93
CA PRO A 121 5.42 -9.72 -3.72
C PRO A 121 6.81 -9.92 -3.09
N GLU A 122 7.17 -11.18 -2.84
CA GLU A 122 8.33 -11.70 -2.09
C GLU A 122 8.16 -11.76 -0.56
N GLU A 123 7.50 -12.83 -0.11
CA GLU A 123 7.87 -13.59 1.09
C GLU A 123 8.15 -15.04 0.65
N SER A 124 9.10 -15.21 -0.27
CA SER A 124 9.71 -16.50 -0.56
C SER A 124 10.85 -16.72 0.44
N SER A 125 10.56 -16.75 1.75
CA SER A 125 11.53 -17.25 2.72
C SER A 125 11.61 -18.76 2.58
N GLU A 126 12.69 -19.22 1.95
CA GLU A 126 13.55 -20.27 2.49
C GLU A 126 12.82 -21.28 3.39
N THR A 127 12.29 -22.33 2.76
CA THR A 127 12.14 -23.63 3.42
C THR A 127 12.71 -24.66 2.46
N GLY A 128 13.93 -25.10 2.75
CA GLY A 128 14.71 -26.06 1.98
C GLY A 128 16.14 -26.12 2.50
#